data_AF-A0A8I6SP72-F1
#
_entry.id   AF-A0A8I6SP72-F1
#
_cell.length_a   1.000
_cell.length_b   1.000
_cell.length_c   1.000
_cell.angle_alpha   90.00
_cell.angle_beta   90.00
_cell.angle_gamma   90.00
#
_symmetry.space_group_name_H-M   'P 1'
#
loop_
_entity.id
_entity.type
_entity.pdbx_description
1 polymer ?
#
loop_
_entity_poly.entity_id
_entity_poly.type
_entity_poly.pdbx_seq_one_letter_code
_entity_poly.pdbx_strand_id
1 'polypeptide(L)'
;MAFRPHLKFTHKGEGNDLVSDYDIAIITVLGFFEESSTVKIAGYGAFTPKSLHEAFLKVVESKNKCVTLGYGTFSKKYIKRMMALNLFVLPQEGCNVITEVKESVICCKPESYAVQFGHSGSPLICEGTVFGLFKDYYNYTLDGKEIVAYTYTAVWPFIKYFETQLGRKITAGAMNILPVFICQLLAIAFAVVRNCTNLTFPINRVI
;
A
#
# COMPACT_ATOMS: atom_id res chain seq x y z
N MET A 1 11.83 -12.39 11.90
CA MET A 1 11.29 -11.23 11.16
C MET A 1 11.31 -10.05 12.12
N ALA A 2 11.77 -8.88 11.68
CA ALA A 2 11.67 -7.65 12.47
C ALA A 2 10.60 -6.74 11.86
N PHE A 3 9.67 -6.26 12.68
CA PHE A 3 8.62 -5.34 12.27
C PHE A 3 8.88 -3.97 12.87
N ARG A 4 8.89 -2.93 12.04
CA ARG A 4 9.21 -1.56 12.45
C ARG A 4 8.12 -0.60 11.94
N PRO A 5 7.15 -0.23 12.78
CA PRO A 5 6.22 0.86 12.48
C PRO A 5 6.95 2.18 12.21
N HIS A 6 6.30 3.10 11.50
CA HIS A 6 6.70 4.49 11.55
C HIS A 6 6.56 5.03 13.00
N LEU A 7 7.56 5.75 13.50
CA LEU A 7 7.59 6.23 14.90
C LEU A 7 6.44 7.18 15.27
N LYS A 8 5.85 7.82 14.26
CA LYS A 8 4.71 8.74 14.40
C LYS A 8 3.36 8.08 14.08
N PHE A 9 3.31 6.76 13.93
CA PHE A 9 2.04 6.07 13.69
C PHE A 9 1.06 6.33 14.82
N THR A 10 -0.14 6.75 14.45
CA THR A 10 -1.27 6.96 15.35
C THR A 10 -2.54 6.44 14.67
N HIS A 11 -3.53 6.08 15.47
CA HIS A 11 -4.88 5.80 15.00
C HIS A 11 -5.90 6.36 15.99
N LYS A 12 -7.09 6.69 15.47
CA LYS A 12 -8.25 7.17 16.25
C LYS A 12 -9.52 6.54 15.68
N GLY A 13 -10.54 6.37 16.52
CA GLY A 13 -11.81 5.75 16.13
C GLY A 13 -11.81 4.22 16.24
N GLU A 14 -12.94 3.60 15.90
CA GLU A 14 -13.17 2.16 15.92
C GLU A 14 -14.01 1.73 14.72
N GLY A 15 -13.91 0.45 14.31
CA GLY A 15 -14.70 -0.09 13.20
C GLY A 15 -14.50 0.67 11.89
N ASN A 16 -15.60 1.17 11.30
CA ASN A 16 -15.59 1.90 10.03
C ASN A 16 -15.14 3.36 10.17
N ASP A 17 -15.04 3.87 11.40
CA ASP A 17 -14.60 5.26 11.69
C ASP A 17 -13.10 5.31 12.02
N LEU A 18 -12.38 4.19 11.83
CA LEU A 18 -10.97 4.09 12.11
C LEU A 18 -10.17 4.91 11.10
N VAL A 19 -9.40 5.84 11.64
CA VAL A 19 -8.46 6.70 10.92
C VAL A 19 -7.06 6.41 11.41
N SER A 20 -6.09 6.34 10.50
CA SER A 20 -4.68 6.19 10.84
C SER A 20 -3.78 7.19 10.12
N ASP A 21 -2.84 7.78 10.86
CA ASP A 21 -1.79 8.65 10.32
C ASP A 21 -0.45 7.89 10.34
N TYR A 22 0.43 8.20 9.38
CA TYR A 22 1.73 7.53 9.22
C TYR A 22 1.62 5.99 9.16
N ASP A 23 0.56 5.49 8.54
CA ASP A 23 0.24 4.06 8.44
C ASP A 23 1.13 3.34 7.44
N ILE A 24 2.37 3.11 7.89
CA ILE A 24 3.42 2.49 7.12
C ILE A 24 4.44 1.83 8.06
N ALA A 25 4.95 0.68 7.66
CA ALA A 25 5.96 -0.04 8.42
C ALA A 25 6.94 -0.76 7.49
N ILE A 26 8.15 -1.00 8.00
CA ILE A 26 9.14 -1.85 7.37
C ILE A 26 9.12 -3.22 8.04
N ILE A 27 9.07 -4.27 7.23
CA ILE A 27 9.34 -5.63 7.64
C ILE A 27 10.71 -6.03 7.12
N THR A 28 11.60 -6.48 8.01
CA THR A 28 12.85 -7.16 7.63
C THR A 28 12.68 -8.66 7.83
N VAL A 29 12.80 -9.43 6.76
CA VAL A 29 12.81 -10.90 6.83
C VAL A 29 14.20 -11.44 7.19
N LEU A 30 14.26 -12.68 7.68
CA LEU A 30 15.53 -13.31 8.11
C LEU A 30 16.31 -13.94 6.96
N GLY A 31 15.65 -14.27 5.85
CA GLY A 31 16.26 -14.87 4.67
C GLY A 31 16.18 -13.95 3.46
N PHE A 32 16.98 -14.24 2.44
CA PHE A 32 16.93 -13.53 1.17
C PHE A 32 15.97 -14.25 0.23
N PHE A 33 15.32 -13.52 -0.67
CA PHE A 33 14.68 -14.15 -1.82
C PHE A 33 15.64 -14.04 -3.00
N GLU A 34 15.77 -15.13 -3.74
CA GLU A 34 16.43 -15.10 -5.04
C GLU A 34 15.46 -14.56 -6.08
N GLU A 35 15.91 -13.62 -6.90
CA GLU A 35 15.12 -13.15 -8.02
C GLU A 35 14.87 -14.29 -9.00
N SER A 36 13.66 -14.34 -9.53
CA SER A 36 13.24 -15.36 -10.48
C SER A 36 12.19 -14.81 -11.44
N SER A 37 11.64 -15.67 -12.30
CA SER A 37 10.51 -15.29 -13.15
C SER A 37 9.24 -14.95 -12.34
N THR A 38 9.12 -15.46 -11.11
CA THR A 38 7.95 -15.26 -10.23
C THR A 38 8.23 -14.37 -9.02
N VAL A 39 9.50 -14.04 -8.76
CA VAL A 39 9.91 -13.16 -7.66
C VAL A 39 10.75 -12.02 -8.22
N LYS A 40 10.18 -10.81 -8.19
CA LYS A 40 10.85 -9.58 -8.61
C LYS A 40 10.58 -8.46 -7.62
N ILE A 41 11.52 -7.54 -7.53
CA ILE A 41 11.39 -6.34 -6.70
C ILE A 41 10.56 -5.31 -7.48
N ALA A 42 9.53 -4.77 -6.84
CA ALA A 42 8.79 -3.64 -7.39
C ALA A 42 9.65 -2.38 -7.28
N GLY A 43 9.80 -1.64 -8.39
CA GLY A 43 10.56 -0.40 -8.42
C GLY A 43 9.79 0.75 -7.76
N TYR A 44 10.49 1.57 -6.97
CA TYR A 44 10.08 2.94 -6.68
C TYR A 44 10.83 3.82 -7.65
N GLY A 45 10.21 4.16 -8.80
CA GLY A 45 10.87 4.78 -9.95
C GLY A 45 11.50 6.17 -9.73
N ALA A 46 11.53 6.71 -8.52
CA ALA A 46 12.09 8.03 -8.22
C ALA A 46 12.80 8.11 -6.85
N PHE A 47 13.94 8.83 -6.80
CA PHE A 47 14.92 8.77 -5.70
C PHE A 47 14.69 9.77 -4.56
N THR A 48 13.79 10.72 -4.75
CA THR A 48 13.46 11.72 -3.73
C THR A 48 11.95 11.78 -3.50
N PRO A 49 11.51 12.18 -2.29
CA PRO A 49 10.10 12.48 -2.03
C PRO A 49 9.48 13.37 -3.11
N LYS A 50 10.18 14.43 -3.51
CA LYS A 50 9.72 15.40 -4.52
C LYS A 50 9.55 14.74 -5.89
N SER A 51 10.57 14.04 -6.39
CA SER A 51 10.50 13.38 -7.71
C SER A 51 9.41 12.30 -7.77
N LEU A 52 9.18 11.58 -6.67
CA LEU A 52 8.14 10.54 -6.65
C LEU A 52 6.74 11.17 -6.63
N HIS A 53 6.58 12.26 -5.88
CA HIS A 53 5.34 13.04 -5.90
C HIS A 53 5.09 13.65 -7.30
N GLU A 54 6.08 14.26 -7.94
CA GLU A 54 5.96 14.81 -9.29
C GLU A 54 5.61 13.73 -10.33
N ALA A 55 6.21 12.54 -10.24
CA ALA A 55 5.86 11.41 -11.09
C ALA A 55 4.41 10.97 -10.87
N PHE A 56 3.94 10.94 -9.62
CA PHE A 56 2.54 10.66 -9.31
C PHE A 56 1.60 11.71 -9.90
N LEU A 57 1.92 13.00 -9.79
CA LEU A 57 1.11 14.07 -10.37
C LEU A 57 0.98 13.94 -11.89
N LYS A 58 2.03 13.49 -12.60
CA LYS A 58 1.95 13.18 -14.04
C LYS A 58 1.02 12.01 -14.35
N VAL A 59 0.97 11.00 -13.49
CA VAL A 59 -0.01 9.89 -13.62
C VAL A 59 -1.44 10.43 -13.47
N VAL A 60 -1.66 11.33 -12.50
CA VAL A 60 -2.97 11.98 -12.30
C VAL A 60 -3.36 12.81 -13.53
N GLU A 61 -2.46 13.64 -14.03
CA GLU A 61 -2.70 14.53 -15.18
C GLU A 61 -2.98 13.75 -16.47
N SER A 62 -2.21 12.70 -16.73
CA SER A 62 -2.40 11.81 -17.89
C SER A 62 -3.66 10.94 -17.80
N LYS A 63 -4.32 10.90 -16.63
CA LYS A 63 -5.46 10.01 -16.34
C LYS A 63 -5.10 8.53 -16.57
N ASN A 64 -3.83 8.19 -16.40
CA ASN A 64 -3.37 6.82 -16.54
C ASN A 64 -3.95 5.94 -15.43
N LYS A 65 -4.25 4.69 -15.78
CA LYS A 65 -4.79 3.72 -14.83
C LYS A 65 -3.69 3.21 -13.93
N CYS A 66 -4.01 3.07 -12.65
CA CYS A 66 -3.20 2.35 -11.70
C CYS A 66 -3.78 0.96 -11.48
N VAL A 67 -2.99 0.08 -10.86
CA VAL A 67 -3.36 -1.30 -10.55
C VAL A 67 -3.11 -1.54 -9.07
N THR A 68 -4.05 -2.23 -8.42
CA THR A 68 -3.83 -2.85 -7.11
C THR A 68 -3.96 -4.36 -7.22
N LEU A 69 -3.24 -5.09 -6.37
CA LEU A 69 -3.22 -6.55 -6.34
C LEU A 69 -3.82 -7.06 -5.02
N GLY A 70 -4.52 -8.19 -5.05
CA GLY A 70 -5.04 -8.78 -3.81
C GLY A 70 -5.91 -10.01 -4.02
N TYR A 71 -6.29 -10.62 -2.91
CA TYR A 71 -7.27 -11.70 -2.85
C TYR A 71 -8.54 -11.11 -2.24
N GLY A 72 -9.30 -10.34 -3.03
CA GLY A 72 -10.52 -9.70 -2.53
C GLY A 72 -11.59 -10.70 -2.08
N THR A 73 -12.73 -10.17 -1.66
CA THR A 73 -13.92 -10.98 -1.39
C THR A 73 -15.04 -10.63 -2.34
N PHE A 74 -15.63 -11.63 -2.97
CA PHE A 74 -16.81 -11.47 -3.81
C PHE A 74 -17.97 -12.24 -3.18
N SER A 75 -19.08 -11.55 -2.89
CA SER A 75 -20.25 -12.16 -2.23
C SER A 75 -19.89 -12.90 -0.93
N LYS A 76 -19.03 -12.31 -0.10
CA LYS A 76 -18.49 -12.88 1.15
C LYS A 76 -17.65 -14.17 0.98
N LYS A 77 -17.30 -14.55 -0.26
CA LYS A 77 -16.39 -15.67 -0.55
C LYS A 77 -15.01 -15.14 -0.89
N TYR A 78 -13.99 -15.76 -0.30
CA TYR A 78 -12.59 -15.47 -0.61
C TYR A 78 -12.27 -15.89 -2.04
N ILE A 79 -11.62 -14.99 -2.76
CA ILE A 79 -11.12 -15.28 -4.10
C ILE A 79 -9.83 -16.09 -3.94
N LYS A 80 -9.79 -17.31 -4.49
CA LYS A 80 -8.65 -18.24 -4.34
C LYS A 80 -7.44 -17.89 -5.20
N ARG A 81 -7.55 -16.88 -6.06
CA ARG A 81 -6.52 -16.46 -7.02
C ARG A 81 -6.23 -14.98 -6.81
N MET A 82 -4.96 -14.61 -6.94
CA MET A 82 -4.59 -13.21 -6.95
C MET A 82 -5.25 -12.54 -8.16
N MET A 83 -5.87 -11.39 -7.95
CA MET A 83 -6.39 -10.57 -9.04
C MET A 83 -5.64 -9.25 -9.12
N ALA A 84 -5.81 -8.58 -10.26
CA ALA A 84 -5.43 -7.20 -10.47
C ALA A 84 -6.70 -6.39 -10.71
N LEU A 85 -6.79 -5.22 -10.08
CA LEU A 85 -7.90 -4.30 -10.27
C LEU A 85 -7.37 -2.97 -10.80
N ASN A 86 -7.94 -2.52 -11.91
CA ASN A 86 -7.67 -1.20 -12.47
C ASN A 86 -8.38 -0.13 -11.65
N LEU A 87 -7.65 0.95 -11.41
CA LEU A 87 -8.06 2.07 -10.59
C LEU A 87 -7.82 3.39 -11.35
N PHE A 88 -8.76 4.32 -11.20
CA PHE A 88 -8.59 5.71 -11.57
C PHE A 88 -8.21 6.52 -10.34
N VAL A 89 -7.12 7.28 -10.41
CA VAL A 89 -6.75 8.19 -9.33
C VAL A 89 -7.75 9.34 -9.29
N LEU A 90 -8.27 9.65 -8.10
CA LEU A 90 -9.17 10.76 -7.89
C LEU A 90 -8.38 12.02 -7.50
N PRO A 91 -8.86 13.23 -7.88
CA PRO A 91 -8.34 14.47 -7.34
C PRO A 91 -8.41 14.50 -5.80
N GLN A 92 -7.47 15.20 -5.16
CA GLN A 92 -7.42 15.31 -3.69
C GLN A 92 -8.68 15.92 -3.11
N GLU A 93 -9.34 16.83 -3.84
CA GLU A 93 -10.59 17.46 -3.43
C GLU A 93 -11.73 16.44 -3.26
N GLY A 94 -11.68 15.33 -4.01
CA GLY A 94 -12.61 14.21 -3.86
C GLY A 94 -12.26 13.24 -2.71
N CYS A 95 -11.11 13.43 -2.06
CA CYS A 95 -10.58 12.59 -1.00
C CYS A 95 -10.88 13.21 0.37
N ASN A 96 -12.12 13.10 0.85
CA ASN A 96 -12.49 13.61 2.17
C ASN A 96 -12.08 12.63 3.29
N VAL A 97 -10.80 12.31 3.37
CA VAL A 97 -10.25 11.50 4.46
C VAL A 97 -9.89 12.42 5.60
N ILE A 98 -10.47 12.18 6.77
CA ILE A 98 -10.14 12.88 8.00
C ILE A 98 -8.75 12.40 8.42
N THR A 99 -7.67 13.03 7.96
CA THR A 99 -6.30 12.73 8.39
C THR A 99 -5.58 14.03 8.73
N GLU A 100 -4.67 13.95 9.71
CA GLU A 100 -3.81 15.10 10.08
C GLU A 100 -2.77 15.40 8.98
N VAL A 101 -2.52 14.45 8.06
CA VAL A 101 -1.53 14.57 6.99
C VAL A 101 -2.18 14.29 5.64
N LYS A 102 -2.95 15.27 5.12
CA LYS A 102 -3.69 15.15 3.85
C LYS A 102 -2.84 14.72 2.66
N GLU A 103 -1.59 15.17 2.59
CA GLU A 103 -0.65 14.81 1.51
C GLU A 103 -0.15 13.36 1.58
N SER A 104 -0.48 12.62 2.64
CA SER A 104 -0.09 11.23 2.83
C SER A 104 -1.14 10.23 2.35
N VAL A 105 -2.26 10.69 1.79
CA VAL A 105 -3.35 9.84 1.33
C VAL A 105 -3.63 10.04 -0.16
N ILE A 106 -3.72 8.92 -0.87
CA ILE A 106 -4.14 8.84 -2.26
C ILE A 106 -5.53 8.23 -2.30
N CYS A 107 -6.46 8.85 -3.01
CA CYS A 107 -7.77 8.27 -3.30
C CYS A 107 -7.84 7.75 -4.73
N CYS A 108 -8.45 6.58 -4.90
CA CYS A 108 -8.66 5.93 -6.17
C CYS A 108 -10.10 5.42 -6.26
N LYS A 109 -10.65 5.33 -7.48
CA LYS A 109 -11.93 4.67 -7.75
C LYS A 109 -11.69 3.45 -8.63
N PRO A 110 -12.28 2.29 -8.33
CA PRO A 110 -12.17 1.13 -9.19
C PRO A 110 -12.89 1.33 -10.53
N GLU A 111 -12.33 0.78 -11.60
CA GLU A 111 -12.94 0.81 -12.93
C GLU A 111 -14.26 0.03 -12.98
N SER A 112 -14.36 -1.04 -12.21
CA SER A 112 -15.57 -1.85 -12.11
C SER A 112 -16.27 -1.63 -10.77
N TYR A 113 -17.59 -1.79 -10.77
CA TYR A 113 -18.43 -1.79 -9.56
C TYR A 113 -18.15 -2.96 -8.62
N ALA A 114 -17.23 -3.85 -9.00
CA ALA A 114 -17.07 -5.13 -8.34
C ALA A 114 -15.96 -5.06 -7.29
N VAL A 115 -16.32 -5.62 -6.13
CA VAL A 115 -15.45 -6.22 -5.12
C VAL A 115 -14.98 -5.24 -4.03
N GLN A 116 -15.13 -5.66 -2.77
CA GLN A 116 -14.27 -5.22 -1.67
C GLN A 116 -12.91 -5.86 -1.91
N PHE A 117 -12.06 -5.15 -2.62
CA PHE A 117 -10.80 -5.64 -3.16
C PHE A 117 -9.62 -5.00 -2.42
N GLY A 118 -8.49 -5.70 -2.39
CA GLY A 118 -7.30 -5.24 -1.68
C GLY A 118 -7.20 -5.83 -0.27
N HIS A 119 -5.99 -6.27 0.06
CA HIS A 119 -5.62 -6.51 1.44
C HIS A 119 -4.94 -5.25 1.96
N SER A 120 -5.13 -4.90 3.22
CA SER A 120 -4.40 -3.79 3.81
C SER A 120 -2.88 -3.99 3.60
N GLY A 121 -2.22 -2.96 3.07
CA GLY A 121 -0.83 -3.01 2.61
C GLY A 121 -0.61 -3.38 1.14
N SER A 122 -1.65 -3.75 0.37
CA SER A 122 -1.53 -4.02 -1.08
C SER A 122 -0.99 -2.80 -1.84
N PRO A 123 -0.09 -2.96 -2.83
CA PRO A 123 0.51 -1.81 -3.52
C PRO A 123 -0.46 -1.15 -4.50
N LEU A 124 -0.40 0.18 -4.60
CA LEU A 124 -0.90 0.96 -5.74
C LEU A 124 0.24 1.14 -6.75
N ILE A 125 0.11 0.50 -7.90
CA ILE A 125 1.13 0.49 -8.95
C ILE A 125 0.62 1.30 -10.14
N CYS A 126 1.37 2.33 -10.54
CA CYS A 126 1.07 3.09 -11.76
C CYS A 126 2.35 3.13 -12.60
N GLU A 127 2.26 2.79 -13.89
CA GLU A 127 3.42 2.76 -14.80
C GLU A 127 4.61 1.95 -14.26
N GLY A 128 4.32 0.84 -13.58
CA GLY A 128 5.35 -0.03 -12.97
C GLY A 128 5.98 0.51 -11.67
N THR A 129 5.55 1.68 -11.18
CA THR A 129 6.03 2.29 -9.94
C THR A 129 5.01 2.16 -8.82
N VAL A 130 5.46 1.81 -7.61
CA VAL A 130 4.61 1.79 -6.41
C VAL A 130 4.49 3.20 -5.83
N PHE A 131 3.27 3.72 -5.75
CA PHE A 131 2.98 5.07 -5.23
C PHE A 131 2.27 5.06 -3.87
N GLY A 132 1.62 3.97 -3.51
CA GLY A 132 0.93 3.87 -2.22
C GLY A 132 0.68 2.44 -1.77
N LEU A 133 0.16 2.32 -0.55
CA LEU A 133 -0.23 1.05 0.07
C LEU A 133 -1.68 1.14 0.51
N PHE A 134 -2.50 0.16 0.16
CA PHE A 134 -3.94 0.15 0.33
C PHE A 134 -4.30 0.18 1.81
N LYS A 135 -5.00 1.24 2.26
CA LYS A 135 -5.51 1.43 3.64
C LYS A 135 -6.84 0.74 3.81
N ASP A 136 -7.84 1.35 3.22
CA ASP A 136 -9.24 0.97 3.34
C ASP A 136 -10.03 1.53 2.16
N TYR A 137 -11.30 1.20 2.06
CA TYR A 137 -12.25 1.82 1.15
C TYR A 137 -13.39 2.45 1.91
N TYR A 138 -13.90 3.56 1.40
CA TYR A 138 -15.08 4.23 1.95
C TYR A 138 -16.08 4.54 0.84
N ASN A 139 -17.34 4.65 1.21
CA ASN A 139 -18.37 5.17 0.32
C ASN A 139 -18.33 6.69 0.38
N TYR A 140 -18.19 7.34 -0.78
CA TYR A 140 -18.18 8.78 -0.93
C TYR A 140 -19.25 9.22 -1.90
N THR A 141 -19.73 10.45 -1.75
CA THR A 141 -20.55 11.11 -2.76
C THR A 141 -19.68 12.05 -3.57
N LEU A 142 -19.51 11.76 -4.86
CA LEU A 142 -18.83 12.62 -5.83
C LEU A 142 -19.83 13.05 -6.90
N ASP A 143 -20.02 14.35 -7.09
CA ASP A 143 -21.00 14.92 -8.03
C ASP A 143 -22.42 14.35 -7.87
N GLY A 144 -22.86 14.18 -6.62
CA GLY A 144 -24.18 13.63 -6.28
C GLY A 144 -24.33 12.12 -6.51
N LYS A 145 -23.25 11.40 -6.85
CA LYS A 145 -23.26 9.95 -7.04
C LYS A 145 -22.42 9.26 -5.97
N GLU A 146 -22.98 8.20 -5.39
CA GLU A 146 -22.21 7.33 -4.51
C GLU A 146 -21.15 6.56 -5.32
N ILE A 147 -19.92 6.62 -4.82
CA ILE A 147 -18.77 5.88 -5.34
C ILE A 147 -18.08 5.18 -4.17
N VAL A 148 -17.48 4.02 -4.45
CA VAL A 148 -16.52 3.41 -3.54
C VAL A 148 -15.15 3.97 -3.89
N ALA A 149 -14.52 4.69 -2.95
CA ALA A 149 -13.13 5.13 -3.13
C ALA A 149 -12.20 4.35 -2.22
N TYR A 150 -11.10 3.90 -2.81
CA TYR A 150 -10.01 3.19 -2.20
C TYR A 150 -8.97 4.19 -1.77
N THR A 151 -8.56 4.11 -0.53
CA THR A 151 -7.56 5.00 0.06
C THR A 151 -6.24 4.27 0.20
N TYR A 152 -5.15 4.99 -0.04
CA TYR A 152 -3.80 4.45 0.04
C TYR A 152 -2.91 5.40 0.82
N THR A 153 -2.03 4.86 1.66
CA THR A 153 -0.91 5.63 2.24
C THR A 153 0.09 5.91 1.14
N ALA A 154 0.29 7.17 0.77
CA ALA A 154 1.31 7.60 -0.18
C ALA A 154 2.72 7.25 0.34
N VAL A 155 3.60 6.73 -0.51
CA VAL A 155 4.96 6.33 -0.06
C VAL A 155 5.98 7.47 -0.05
N TRP A 156 5.79 8.51 -0.89
CA TRP A 156 6.77 9.60 -1.04
C TRP A 156 7.10 10.37 0.25
N PRO A 157 6.15 10.64 1.17
CA PRO A 157 6.48 11.34 2.42
C PRO A 157 7.41 10.53 3.33
N PHE A 158 7.49 9.21 3.13
CA PHE A 158 8.17 8.27 4.01
C PHE A 158 9.50 7.76 3.45
N ILE A 159 9.95 8.22 2.28
CA ILE A 159 11.24 7.79 1.68
C ILE A 159 12.40 8.01 2.65
N LYS A 160 12.47 9.18 3.31
CA LYS A 160 13.52 9.48 4.30
C LYS A 160 13.49 8.54 5.51
N TYR A 161 12.28 8.15 5.95
CA TYR A 161 12.12 7.17 7.01
C TYR A 161 12.68 5.81 6.58
N PHE A 162 12.41 5.37 5.35
CA PHE A 162 12.97 4.13 4.82
C PHE A 162 14.49 4.17 4.75
N GLU A 163 15.09 5.24 4.21
CA GLU A 163 16.55 5.38 4.12
C GLU A 163 17.22 5.29 5.50
N THR A 164 16.61 5.96 6.49
CA THR A 164 17.10 5.93 7.88
C THR A 164 17.04 4.52 8.45
N GLN A 165 15.92 3.81 8.26
CA GLN A 165 15.75 2.46 8.80
C GLN A 165 16.64 1.41 8.11
N LEU A 166 16.93 1.61 6.84
CA LEU A 166 17.80 0.73 6.05
C LEU A 166 19.29 1.06 6.20
N GLY A 167 19.63 2.20 6.84
CA GLY A 167 21.01 2.66 6.99
C GLY A 167 21.69 2.97 5.65
N ARG A 168 20.92 3.20 4.58
CA ARG A 168 21.44 3.46 3.22
C ARG A 168 20.45 4.30 2.41
N LYS A 169 20.99 5.08 1.46
CA LYS A 169 20.19 5.81 0.47
C LYS A 169 19.56 4.84 -0.53
N ILE A 170 18.33 5.12 -0.93
CA ILE A 170 17.63 4.32 -1.96
C ILE A 170 18.09 4.83 -3.34
N THR A 171 18.72 3.97 -4.15
CA THR A 171 19.26 4.31 -5.48
C THR A 171 18.59 3.49 -6.60
N ALA A 172 18.68 3.99 -7.84
CA ALA A 172 18.10 3.37 -9.03
C ALA A 172 18.73 2.01 -9.33
N GLY A 173 17.90 1.00 -9.61
CA GLY A 173 18.33 -0.14 -10.44
C GLY A 173 18.82 -1.40 -9.73
N ALA A 174 19.03 -1.40 -8.43
CA ALA A 174 19.21 -2.66 -7.69
C ALA A 174 19.02 -2.38 -6.22
N MET A 175 17.78 -2.50 -5.78
CA MET A 175 17.54 -2.67 -4.36
C MET A 175 17.97 -4.12 -4.05
N ASN A 176 19.26 -4.37 -3.83
CA ASN A 176 19.74 -5.59 -3.16
C ASN A 176 19.19 -5.54 -1.74
N ILE A 177 17.91 -5.79 -1.56
CA ILE A 177 17.21 -5.67 -0.29
C ILE A 177 17.06 -7.07 0.29
N LEU A 178 17.62 -7.26 1.50
CA LEU A 178 17.02 -8.13 2.51
C LEU A 178 15.51 -7.88 2.54
N PRO A 179 14.65 -8.76 2.02
CA PRO A 179 13.33 -8.41 1.53
C PRO A 179 12.56 -7.49 2.49
N VAL A 180 12.41 -6.23 2.06
CA VAL A 180 11.68 -5.23 2.81
C VAL A 180 10.28 -5.23 2.26
N PHE A 181 9.36 -5.82 3.02
CA PHE A 181 7.94 -5.62 2.76
C PHE A 181 7.53 -4.33 3.44
N ILE A 182 6.94 -3.43 2.65
CA ILE A 182 6.25 -2.29 3.23
C ILE A 182 4.82 -2.74 3.47
N CYS A 183 4.46 -2.91 4.74
CA CYS A 183 3.13 -3.33 5.15
C CYS A 183 2.47 -2.21 5.93
N GLN A 184 1.15 -2.23 5.96
CA GLN A 184 0.39 -1.35 6.83
C GLN A 184 0.22 -1.94 8.22
N LEU A 185 0.10 -1.02 9.17
CA LEU A 185 0.05 -1.32 10.59
C LEU A 185 -1.34 -1.79 11.02
N LEU A 186 -2.39 -1.29 10.38
CA LEU A 186 -3.77 -1.67 10.68
C LEU A 186 -4.02 -3.17 10.46
N ALA A 187 -3.56 -3.74 9.34
CA ALA A 187 -3.62 -5.19 9.11
C ALA A 187 -3.02 -5.99 10.26
N ILE A 188 -1.90 -5.52 10.82
CA ILE A 188 -1.15 -6.21 11.87
C ILE A 188 -1.78 -5.99 13.24
N ALA A 189 -2.30 -4.78 13.54
CA ALA A 189 -3.02 -4.53 14.79
C ALA A 189 -4.22 -5.47 14.95
N PHE A 190 -5.01 -5.68 13.88
CA PHE A 190 -6.10 -6.66 13.89
C PHE A 190 -5.60 -8.12 13.94
N ALA A 191 -4.44 -8.42 13.35
CA ALA A 191 -3.83 -9.75 13.38
C ALA A 191 -3.23 -10.10 14.77
N VAL A 192 -2.71 -9.13 15.52
CA VAL A 192 -2.18 -9.32 16.87
C VAL A 192 -3.31 -9.55 17.87
N VAL A 193 -4.47 -8.89 17.70
CA VAL A 193 -5.69 -9.22 18.46
C VAL A 193 -6.21 -10.62 18.11
N ARG A 194 -5.97 -11.10 16.89
CA ARG A 194 -6.25 -12.47 16.44
C ARG A 194 -5.00 -13.37 16.43
N ASN A 195 -4.27 -13.46 17.54
CA ASN A 195 -3.33 -14.56 17.84
C ASN A 195 -2.47 -15.06 16.64
N CYS A 196 -1.86 -14.13 15.88
CA CYS A 196 -1.02 -14.47 14.71
C CYS A 196 0.40 -14.94 15.07
N THR A 197 0.61 -15.52 16.25
CA THR A 197 1.86 -16.19 16.62
C THR A 197 2.14 -17.43 15.77
N ASN A 198 1.16 -17.90 14.99
CA ASN A 198 1.27 -19.09 14.13
C ASN A 198 1.31 -18.80 12.62
N LEU A 199 1.56 -17.56 12.17
CA LEU A 199 1.97 -17.30 10.79
C LEU A 199 3.43 -17.75 10.57
N THR A 200 3.64 -19.06 10.68
CA THR A 200 4.81 -19.70 10.11
C THR A 200 4.57 -19.76 8.61
N PHE A 201 5.26 -18.91 7.85
CA PHE A 201 5.45 -19.19 6.44
C PHE A 201 6.23 -20.51 6.40
N PRO A 202 5.72 -21.58 5.77
CA PRO A 202 6.53 -22.76 5.57
C PRO A 202 7.71 -22.32 4.71
N ILE A 203 8.87 -22.16 5.34
CA ILE A 203 10.15 -22.09 4.65
C ILE A 203 10.36 -23.52 4.17
N ASN A 204 9.74 -23.87 3.05
CA ASN A 204 10.22 -24.98 2.26
C ASN A 204 11.66 -24.60 1.92
N ARG A 205 12.61 -25.36 2.48
CA ARG A 205 13.99 -25.36 1.99
C ARG A 205 13.91 -25.61 0.49
N VAL A 206 14.04 -24.55 -0.29
CA VAL A 206 14.43 -24.70 -1.69
C VAL A 206 15.89 -25.10 -1.61
N ILE A 207 16.17 -26.29 -2.15
CA ILE A 207 17.49 -26.90 -2.26
C ILE A 207 18.37 -26.02 -3.14
#